data_AF-A0A6C0E1Y9-F1
#
_entry.id   AF-A0A6C0E1Y9-F1
#
_cell.length_a   1.000
_cell.length_b   1.000
_cell.length_c   1.000
_cell.angle_alpha   90.00
_cell.angle_beta   90.00
_cell.angle_gamma   90.00
#
_symmetry.space_group_name_H-M   'P 1'
#
loop_
_entity.id
_entity.type
_entity.pdbx_description
1 polymer ?
#
loop_
_entity_poly.entity_id
_entity_poly.type
_entity_poly.pdbx_seq_one_letter_code
_entity_poly.pdbx_strand_id
1 'polypeptide(L)'
;MNTKIDKKSIINRIDNYAVNTVDIINTKTPLFINRALDKIFVINLEKDKLRKNYICILMKKYKINFTLITVQKINNQTYQTINKDDNLTMAECGCLMSHLWCLQKIIKENYKNAIIFEDDIILHKNFHRLFKELYRENYNFLILGACDFSFSSINHKEVNNGLYVPNKHSTNVYGAHANYYSLEGAKKMFEIKTRFPSFVDSDYHSMFQWFTDTSFICYPNLVVSDISTSNLSHTYPFFSVYETNYYNKCFINFDFNEYNFIYLDIIGQQNKNVNILDSDTFETYMMKLIYCTFYNKTKELVIKNRIAMNFYTINDIKWMINCTI
;
A
#
# COMPACT_ATOMS: atom_id res chain seq x y z
N MET A 1 13.92 11.19 26.85
CA MET A 1 13.46 10.21 27.87
C MET A 1 12.32 9.42 27.24
N ASN A 2 12.56 8.19 26.73
CA ASN A 2 11.48 7.38 26.15
C ASN A 2 10.62 6.83 27.28
N THR A 3 9.46 7.44 27.52
CA THR A 3 8.47 6.87 28.44
C THR A 3 7.89 5.63 27.77
N LYS A 4 8.25 4.43 28.26
CA LYS A 4 7.66 3.18 27.78
C LYS A 4 6.15 3.30 27.90
N ILE A 5 5.44 3.24 26.78
CA ILE A 5 3.98 3.18 26.78
C ILE A 5 3.57 1.82 27.35
N ASP A 6 2.54 1.80 28.19
CA ASP A 6 1.99 0.56 28.72
C ASP A 6 1.40 -0.24 27.55
N LYS A 7 2.06 -1.36 27.22
CA LYS A 7 1.64 -2.29 26.18
C LYS A 7 0.18 -2.74 26.37
N LYS A 8 -0.28 -2.88 27.62
CA LYS A 8 -1.67 -3.26 27.92
C LYS A 8 -2.66 -2.19 27.45
N SER A 9 -2.30 -0.92 27.60
CA SER A 9 -3.10 0.20 27.12
C SER A 9 -3.26 0.19 25.60
N ILE A 10 -2.18 -0.04 24.85
CA ILE A 10 -2.23 -0.13 23.39
C ILE A 10 -3.06 -1.33 22.94
N ILE A 11 -2.86 -2.50 23.55
CA ILE A 11 -3.66 -3.70 23.25
C ILE A 11 -5.15 -3.43 23.47
N ASN A 12 -5.51 -2.80 24.59
CA ASN A 12 -6.90 -2.42 24.85
C ASN A 12 -7.45 -1.45 23.80
N ARG A 13 -6.64 -0.53 23.26
CA ARG A 13 -7.07 0.34 22.16
C ARG A 13 -7.28 -0.44 20.86
N ILE A 14 -6.44 -1.43 20.58
CA ILE A 14 -6.57 -2.28 19.37
C ILE A 14 -7.83 -3.13 19.47
N ASP A 15 -8.08 -3.76 20.63
CA ASP A 15 -9.24 -4.63 20.84
C ASP A 15 -10.57 -3.86 20.74
N ASN A 16 -10.57 -2.56 21.05
CA ASN A 16 -11.72 -1.66 20.92
C ASN A 16 -11.70 -0.81 19.65
N TYR A 17 -10.78 -1.08 18.71
CA TYR A 17 -10.71 -0.31 17.47
C TYR A 17 -11.88 -0.68 16.56
N ALA A 18 -12.65 0.31 16.12
CA ALA A 18 -13.80 0.10 15.25
C ALA A 18 -13.35 -0.35 13.86
N VAL A 19 -13.44 -1.67 13.65
CA VAL A 19 -13.03 -2.34 12.41
C VAL A 19 -14.19 -3.18 11.90
N ASN A 20 -14.55 -2.96 10.63
CA ASN A 20 -15.45 -3.86 9.89
C ASN A 20 -14.62 -4.73 8.94
N THR A 21 -14.90 -6.02 8.91
CA THR A 21 -14.18 -6.98 8.06
C THR A 21 -15.11 -7.69 7.09
N VAL A 22 -14.73 -7.73 5.81
CA VAL A 22 -15.46 -8.46 4.77
C VAL A 22 -14.51 -9.36 4.01
N ASP A 23 -14.76 -10.67 4.04
CA ASP A 23 -14.03 -11.63 3.21
C ASP A 23 -14.58 -11.61 1.77
N ILE A 24 -13.69 -11.38 0.80
CA ILE A 24 -14.01 -11.27 -0.63
C ILE A 24 -13.30 -12.39 -1.39
N ILE A 25 -14.10 -13.27 -1.99
CA ILE A 25 -13.65 -14.38 -2.82
C ILE A 25 -13.81 -13.99 -4.29
N ASN A 26 -12.72 -13.55 -4.92
CA ASN A 26 -12.69 -13.17 -6.34
C ASN A 26 -12.52 -14.37 -7.27
N THR A 27 -11.98 -15.48 -6.78
CA THR A 27 -11.84 -16.73 -7.54
C THR A 27 -11.90 -17.94 -6.62
N LYS A 28 -12.57 -19.00 -7.09
CA LYS A 28 -12.47 -20.34 -6.48
C LYS A 28 -11.30 -21.14 -7.05
N THR A 29 -10.83 -20.78 -8.25
CA THR A 29 -9.65 -21.39 -8.86
C THR A 29 -8.40 -20.83 -8.20
N PRO A 30 -7.58 -21.67 -7.54
CA PRO A 30 -6.55 -21.18 -6.65
C PRO A 30 -5.28 -20.79 -7.43
N LEU A 31 -5.11 -19.49 -7.67
CA LEU A 31 -3.82 -18.92 -8.09
C LEU A 31 -2.76 -19.15 -7.00
N PHE A 32 -1.48 -19.12 -7.38
CA PHE A 32 -0.37 -19.39 -6.44
C PHE A 32 -0.47 -18.56 -5.16
N ILE A 33 -0.70 -17.24 -5.28
CA ILE A 33 -0.81 -16.34 -4.13
C ILE A 33 -1.94 -16.75 -3.16
N ASN A 34 -3.11 -17.15 -3.69
CA ASN A 34 -4.26 -17.58 -2.88
C ASN A 34 -4.04 -18.96 -2.22
N ARG A 35 -3.00 -19.71 -2.61
CA ARG A 35 -2.62 -20.99 -1.97
C ARG A 35 -1.48 -20.83 -0.98
N ALA A 36 -0.52 -19.97 -1.32
CA ALA A 36 0.70 -19.78 -0.56
C ALA A 36 0.46 -18.98 0.73
N LEU A 37 -0.60 -18.17 0.75
CA LEU A 37 -0.94 -17.29 1.87
C LEU A 37 -2.22 -17.76 2.53
N ASP A 38 -2.21 -17.78 3.86
CA ASP A 38 -3.41 -18.06 4.65
C ASP A 38 -4.37 -16.87 4.62
N LYS A 39 -3.81 -15.64 4.55
CA LYS A 39 -4.61 -14.42 4.58
C LYS A 39 -3.97 -13.27 3.80
N ILE A 40 -4.81 -12.46 3.17
CA ILE A 40 -4.43 -11.20 2.54
C ILE A 40 -5.39 -10.15 3.08
N PHE A 41 -4.86 -9.13 3.74
CA PHE A 41 -5.62 -8.01 4.25
C PHE A 41 -5.46 -6.80 3.33
N VAL A 42 -6.54 -6.03 3.17
CA VAL A 42 -6.50 -4.72 2.52
C VAL A 42 -7.10 -3.70 3.49
N ILE A 43 -6.32 -2.74 3.94
CA ILE A 43 -6.74 -1.68 4.84
C ILE A 43 -7.33 -0.53 4.03
N ASN A 44 -8.52 -0.07 4.43
CA ASN A 44 -9.18 1.11 3.86
C ASN A 44 -9.82 1.95 4.98
N LEU A 45 -9.78 3.27 4.83
CA LEU A 45 -10.50 4.18 5.71
C LEU A 45 -11.95 4.31 5.25
N GLU A 46 -12.92 4.17 6.17
CA GLU A 46 -14.37 4.10 5.85
C GLU A 46 -14.87 5.25 4.95
N LYS A 47 -14.33 6.45 5.14
CA LYS A 47 -14.70 7.63 4.36
C LYS A 47 -14.26 7.55 2.89
N ASP A 48 -13.19 6.80 2.59
CA ASP A 48 -12.50 6.81 1.30
C ASP A 48 -13.10 5.76 0.34
N LYS A 49 -14.36 5.97 -0.01
CA LYS A 49 -15.16 5.08 -0.87
C LYS A 49 -14.50 4.84 -2.24
N LEU A 50 -13.90 5.87 -2.83
CA LEU A 50 -13.25 5.77 -4.15
C LEU A 50 -12.09 4.76 -4.11
N ARG A 51 -11.21 4.87 -3.10
CA ARG A 51 -10.09 3.94 -2.89
C ARG A 51 -10.58 2.53 -2.56
N LYS A 52 -11.60 2.40 -1.71
CA LYS A 52 -12.27 1.13 -1.39
C LYS A 52 -12.74 0.39 -2.65
N ASN A 53 -13.44 1.11 -3.53
CA ASN A 53 -13.92 0.53 -4.77
C ASN A 53 -12.76 0.24 -5.74
N TYR A 54 -11.83 1.17 -5.90
CA TYR A 54 -10.64 0.93 -6.71
C TYR A 54 -9.93 -0.37 -6.34
N ILE A 55 -9.63 -0.58 -5.05
CA ILE A 55 -8.87 -1.75 -4.61
C ILE A 55 -9.66 -3.04 -4.80
N CYS A 56 -10.99 -3.02 -4.63
CA CYS A 56 -11.83 -4.17 -4.94
C CYS A 56 -11.82 -4.54 -6.43
N ILE A 57 -11.83 -3.54 -7.34
CA ILE A 57 -11.67 -3.79 -8.78
C ILE A 57 -10.29 -4.37 -9.09
N LEU A 58 -9.24 -3.78 -8.52
CA LEU A 58 -7.86 -4.24 -8.72
C LEU A 58 -7.71 -5.71 -8.31
N MET A 59 -8.12 -6.04 -7.08
CA MET A 59 -8.05 -7.41 -6.56
C MET A 59 -8.90 -8.38 -7.38
N LYS A 60 -10.09 -7.96 -7.86
CA LYS A 60 -10.94 -8.77 -8.73
C LYS A 60 -10.29 -9.08 -10.07
N LYS A 61 -9.70 -8.08 -10.73
CA LYS A 61 -9.00 -8.25 -12.02
C LYS A 61 -7.79 -9.17 -11.88
N TYR A 62 -7.07 -9.08 -10.76
CA TYR A 62 -5.99 -10.01 -10.43
C TYR A 62 -6.46 -11.32 -9.82
N LYS A 63 -7.76 -11.53 -9.58
CA LYS A 63 -8.31 -12.74 -8.96
C LYS A 63 -7.63 -13.08 -7.61
N ILE A 64 -7.35 -12.06 -6.80
CA ILE A 64 -6.78 -12.21 -5.45
C ILE A 64 -7.92 -12.26 -4.45
N ASN A 65 -7.96 -13.30 -3.61
CA ASN A 65 -8.92 -13.38 -2.51
C ASN A 65 -8.36 -12.61 -1.32
N PHE A 66 -9.18 -11.82 -0.64
CA PHE A 66 -8.69 -10.96 0.44
C PHE A 66 -9.79 -10.63 1.45
N THR A 67 -9.37 -10.12 2.59
CA THR A 67 -10.25 -9.54 3.61
C THR A 67 -10.10 -8.03 3.57
N LEU A 68 -11.19 -7.34 3.24
CA LEU A 68 -11.26 -5.90 3.34
C LEU A 68 -11.41 -5.50 4.81
N ILE A 69 -10.49 -4.69 5.30
CA ILE A 69 -10.43 -4.14 6.65
C ILE A 69 -10.81 -2.67 6.56
N THR A 70 -12.08 -2.37 6.83
CA THR A 70 -12.58 -0.99 6.84
C THR A 70 -12.48 -0.43 8.24
N VAL A 71 -11.73 0.65 8.41
CA VAL A 71 -11.47 1.26 9.72
C VAL A 71 -12.04 2.67 9.79
N GLN A 72 -12.40 3.10 11.01
CA GLN A 72 -12.74 4.49 11.28
C GLN A 72 -11.50 5.30 11.68
N LYS A 73 -11.59 6.63 11.51
CA LYS A 73 -10.59 7.55 12.05
C LYS A 73 -10.52 7.35 13.56
N ILE A 74 -9.31 7.25 14.10
CA ILE A 74 -9.12 7.13 15.55
C ILE A 74 -9.66 8.37 16.27
N ASN A 75 -10.14 8.19 17.50
CA ASN A 75 -10.56 9.29 18.37
C ASN A 75 -9.36 9.91 19.11
N ASN A 76 -9.56 11.10 19.68
CA ASN A 76 -8.53 11.84 20.42
C ASN A 76 -7.95 11.04 21.59
N GLN A 77 -8.77 10.25 22.27
CA GLN A 77 -8.31 9.45 23.41
C GLN A 77 -7.32 8.36 22.98
N THR A 78 -7.58 7.71 21.84
CA THR A 78 -6.68 6.72 21.22
C THR A 78 -5.41 7.40 20.74
N TYR A 79 -5.54 8.55 20.07
CA TYR A 79 -4.40 9.35 19.63
C TYR A 79 -3.47 9.72 20.79
N GLN A 80 -3.99 10.28 21.88
CA GLN A 80 -3.21 10.63 23.07
C GLN A 80 -2.58 9.41 23.77
N THR A 81 -3.21 8.23 23.66
CA THR A 81 -2.65 6.99 24.24
C THR A 81 -1.40 6.55 23.49
N ILE A 82 -1.40 6.69 22.16
CA ILE A 82 -0.37 6.19 21.25
C ILE A 82 0.75 7.22 21.08
N ASN A 83 0.38 8.50 20.92
CA ASN A 83 1.30 9.57 20.58
C ASN A 83 1.78 10.35 21.81
N LYS A 84 2.38 9.66 22.79
CA LYS A 84 2.82 10.32 24.03
C LYS A 84 3.97 11.31 23.84
N ASP A 85 4.77 11.09 22.80
CA ASP A 85 5.96 11.90 22.52
C ASP A 85 5.68 12.96 21.41
N ASP A 86 4.41 13.17 21.04
CA ASP A 86 3.95 14.15 20.03
C ASP A 86 4.66 14.07 18.66
N ASN A 87 5.09 12.86 18.27
CA ASN A 87 5.86 12.62 17.05
C ASN A 87 5.06 12.06 15.87
N LEU A 88 3.79 11.73 16.09
CA LEU A 88 2.88 11.21 15.06
C LEU A 88 1.70 12.15 14.85
N THR A 89 1.25 12.29 13.61
CA THR A 89 -0.04 12.90 13.30
C THR A 89 -1.18 11.92 13.59
N MET A 90 -2.41 12.43 13.72
CA MET A 90 -3.58 11.56 13.92
C MET A 90 -3.80 10.58 12.77
N ALA A 91 -3.40 10.94 11.54
CA ALA A 91 -3.46 10.05 10.38
C ALA A 91 -2.41 8.92 10.49
N GLU A 92 -1.18 9.25 10.90
CA GLU A 92 -0.10 8.27 11.11
C GLU A 92 -0.42 7.30 12.25
N CYS A 93 -1.00 7.79 13.36
CA CYS A 93 -1.51 6.91 14.41
C CYS A 93 -2.65 6.01 13.90
N GLY A 94 -3.50 6.50 13.01
CA GLY A 94 -4.56 5.70 12.38
C GLY A 94 -3.99 4.56 11.53
N CYS A 95 -3.00 4.87 10.70
CA CYS A 95 -2.25 3.88 9.92
C CYS A 95 -1.56 2.85 10.84
N LEU A 96 -0.88 3.30 11.90
CA LEU A 96 -0.25 2.39 12.86
C LEU A 96 -1.29 1.44 13.50
N MET A 97 -2.46 1.97 13.89
CA MET A 97 -3.50 1.18 14.54
C MET A 97 -4.12 0.12 13.63
N SER A 98 -4.37 0.44 12.36
CA SER A 98 -4.91 -0.53 11.41
C SER A 98 -3.92 -1.66 11.09
N HIS A 99 -2.62 -1.34 10.97
CA HIS A 99 -1.56 -2.34 10.83
C HIS A 99 -1.42 -3.21 12.09
N LEU A 100 -1.38 -2.61 13.27
CA LEU A 100 -1.32 -3.34 14.55
C LEU A 100 -2.53 -4.27 14.74
N TRP A 101 -3.72 -3.85 14.32
CA TRP A 101 -4.90 -4.70 14.32
C TRP A 101 -4.73 -5.93 13.42
N CYS A 102 -4.24 -5.74 12.19
CA CYS A 102 -3.99 -6.85 11.27
C CYS A 102 -2.93 -7.82 11.81
N LEU A 103 -1.82 -7.29 12.34
CA LEU A 103 -0.77 -8.08 12.98
C LEU A 103 -1.31 -8.87 14.18
N GLN A 104 -2.12 -8.24 15.03
CA GLN A 104 -2.76 -8.91 16.17
C GLN A 104 -3.66 -10.06 15.70
N LYS A 105 -4.40 -9.86 14.60
CA LYS A 105 -5.26 -10.91 14.01
C LYS A 105 -4.43 -12.07 13.45
N ILE A 106 -3.32 -11.81 12.75
CA ILE A 106 -2.37 -12.84 12.31
C ILE A 106 -1.91 -13.70 13.49
N ILE A 107 -1.56 -13.06 14.61
CA ILE A 107 -1.07 -13.74 15.81
C ILE A 107 -2.19 -14.55 16.48
N LYS A 108 -3.37 -13.94 16.71
CA LYS A 108 -4.51 -14.57 17.40
C LYS A 108 -5.06 -15.77 16.62
N GLU A 109 -5.10 -15.68 15.29
CA GLU A 109 -5.64 -16.72 14.40
C GLU A 109 -4.57 -17.68 13.88
N ASN A 110 -3.31 -17.47 14.29
CA ASN A 110 -2.17 -18.33 13.95
C ASN A 110 -1.97 -18.51 12.43
N TYR A 111 -2.20 -17.45 11.66
CA TYR A 111 -1.87 -17.44 10.23
C TYR A 111 -0.36 -17.53 10.06
N LYS A 112 0.09 -18.54 9.32
CA LYS A 112 1.51 -18.79 9.06
C LYS A 112 2.08 -17.71 8.17
N ASN A 113 1.33 -17.34 7.13
CA ASN A 113 1.79 -16.51 6.02
C ASN A 113 0.67 -15.53 5.65
N ALA A 114 0.91 -14.23 5.78
CA ALA A 114 -0.09 -13.22 5.45
C ALA A 114 0.51 -11.99 4.77
N ILE A 115 -0.29 -11.31 3.95
CA ILE A 115 0.05 -9.98 3.39
C ILE A 115 -0.90 -8.93 3.98
N ILE A 116 -0.36 -7.74 4.25
CA ILE A 116 -1.12 -6.53 4.52
C ILE A 116 -0.86 -5.54 3.38
N PHE A 117 -1.93 -5.14 2.69
CA PHE A 117 -1.95 -4.07 1.71
C PHE A 117 -2.70 -2.84 2.23
N GLU A 118 -2.36 -1.67 1.71
CA GLU A 118 -3.16 -0.45 1.80
C GLU A 118 -4.05 -0.26 0.55
N ASP A 119 -4.93 0.73 0.56
CA ASP A 119 -5.97 0.92 -0.46
C ASP A 119 -5.55 1.72 -1.69
N ASP A 120 -4.33 2.28 -1.70
CA ASP A 120 -3.75 3.07 -2.78
C ASP A 120 -2.64 2.34 -3.54
N ILE A 121 -2.54 1.02 -3.37
CA ILE A 121 -1.57 0.20 -4.08
C ILE A 121 -1.86 0.12 -5.59
N ILE A 122 -0.81 -0.08 -6.37
CA ILE A 122 -0.81 -0.31 -7.79
C ILE A 122 0.07 -1.53 -8.05
N LEU A 123 -0.49 -2.55 -8.71
CA LEU A 123 0.21 -3.81 -8.96
C LEU A 123 0.96 -3.79 -10.29
N HIS A 124 2.19 -4.33 -10.27
CA HIS A 124 2.97 -4.64 -11.47
C HIS A 124 2.17 -5.59 -12.38
N LYS A 125 2.14 -5.37 -13.70
CA LYS A 125 1.34 -6.16 -14.67
C LYS A 125 1.64 -7.67 -14.60
N ASN A 126 2.88 -8.01 -14.28
CA ASN A 126 3.35 -9.38 -14.05
C ASN A 126 3.30 -9.85 -12.58
N PHE A 127 2.50 -9.23 -11.71
CA PHE A 127 2.49 -9.48 -10.26
C PHE A 127 2.46 -10.95 -9.88
N HIS A 128 1.55 -11.76 -10.44
CA HIS A 128 1.45 -13.20 -10.10
C HIS A 128 2.72 -13.98 -10.42
N ARG A 129 3.36 -13.66 -11.55
CA ARG A 129 4.59 -14.31 -11.99
C ARG A 129 5.73 -13.94 -11.04
N LEU A 130 5.94 -12.64 -10.83
CA LEU A 130 7.00 -12.11 -9.96
C LEU A 130 6.84 -12.58 -8.51
N PHE A 131 5.62 -12.52 -7.97
CA PHE A 131 5.33 -13.01 -6.61
C PHE A 131 5.66 -14.49 -6.48
N LYS A 132 5.27 -15.33 -7.46
CA LYS A 132 5.61 -16.75 -7.45
C LYS A 132 7.12 -17.01 -7.54
N GLU A 133 7.84 -16.21 -8.33
CA GLU A 133 9.29 -16.34 -8.50
C GLU A 133 10.05 -15.93 -7.24
N LEU A 134 9.59 -14.91 -6.53
CA LEU A 134 10.32 -14.29 -5.41
C LEU A 134 9.88 -14.84 -4.05
N TYR A 135 8.62 -15.21 -3.87
CA TYR A 135 8.11 -15.69 -2.58
C TYR A 135 8.73 -17.03 -2.15
N ARG A 136 9.11 -17.14 -0.88
CA ARG A 136 9.49 -18.40 -0.23
C ARG A 136 8.81 -18.51 1.13
N GLU A 137 8.38 -19.72 1.49
CA GLU A 137 7.66 -19.99 2.74
C GLU A 137 8.50 -19.74 4.00
N ASN A 138 9.83 -19.87 3.89
CA ASN A 138 10.74 -19.65 5.02
C ASN A 138 11.04 -18.18 5.31
N TYR A 139 10.51 -17.24 4.51
CA TYR A 139 10.70 -15.82 4.77
C TYR A 139 9.88 -15.36 5.96
N ASN A 140 10.46 -14.48 6.76
CA ASN A 140 9.82 -13.93 7.93
C ASN A 140 9.13 -12.60 7.64
N PHE A 141 9.70 -11.79 6.74
CA PHE A 141 9.19 -10.47 6.40
C PHE A 141 9.61 -10.12 4.97
N LEU A 142 8.68 -9.68 4.12
CA LEU A 142 9.04 -9.11 2.81
C LEU A 142 8.33 -7.78 2.61
N ILE A 143 9.05 -6.80 2.09
CA ILE A 143 8.46 -5.59 1.51
C ILE A 143 8.25 -5.86 0.02
N LEU A 144 6.99 -5.88 -0.43
CA LEU A 144 6.66 -6.18 -1.83
C LEU A 144 6.81 -4.95 -2.73
N GLY A 145 6.98 -3.78 -2.13
CA GLY A 145 7.29 -2.53 -2.81
C GLY A 145 7.82 -1.50 -1.84
N ALA A 146 8.99 -0.95 -2.11
CA ALA A 146 9.61 0.05 -1.23
C ALA A 146 9.63 1.45 -1.86
N CYS A 147 9.46 2.45 -1.01
CA CYS A 147 9.83 3.84 -1.27
C CYS A 147 11.20 4.07 -0.62
N ASP A 148 12.24 3.51 -1.25
CA ASP A 148 13.62 3.54 -0.76
C ASP A 148 14.40 4.68 -1.43
N PHE A 149 14.53 5.81 -0.73
CA PHE A 149 15.19 6.99 -1.28
C PHE A 149 16.71 6.84 -1.46
N SER A 150 17.28 5.72 -1.03
CA SER A 150 18.67 5.33 -1.24
C SER A 150 18.81 4.24 -2.32
N PHE A 151 17.73 3.85 -2.99
CA PHE A 151 17.74 2.72 -3.92
C PHE A 151 18.67 2.94 -5.10
N SER A 152 18.43 3.99 -5.89
CA SER A 152 19.19 4.28 -7.10
C SER A 152 20.69 4.47 -6.87
N SER A 153 21.06 5.07 -5.73
CA SER A 153 22.44 5.45 -5.42
C SER A 153 23.21 4.38 -4.63
N ILE A 154 22.52 3.59 -3.81
CA ILE A 154 23.15 2.66 -2.86
C ILE A 154 22.59 1.25 -3.04
N ASN A 155 21.28 1.03 -2.86
CA ASN A 155 20.75 -0.33 -2.65
C ASN A 155 20.54 -1.14 -3.93
N HIS A 156 20.45 -0.51 -5.10
CA HIS A 156 20.30 -1.23 -6.36
C HIS A 156 21.46 -2.22 -6.61
N LYS A 157 22.67 -1.90 -6.16
CA LYS A 157 23.84 -2.80 -6.29
C LYS A 157 23.77 -4.03 -5.37
N GLU A 158 22.91 -3.99 -4.35
CA GLU A 158 22.70 -5.09 -3.40
C GLU A 158 21.63 -6.07 -3.90
N VAL A 159 20.99 -5.78 -5.05
CA VAL A 159 19.99 -6.66 -5.64
C VAL A 159 20.64 -7.95 -6.12
N ASN A 160 20.15 -9.06 -5.59
CA ASN A 160 20.51 -10.40 -5.99
C ASN A 160 19.25 -11.24 -6.19
N ASN A 161 19.09 -11.83 -7.38
CA ASN A 161 17.93 -12.65 -7.74
C ASN A 161 16.57 -11.98 -7.46
N GLY A 162 16.49 -10.67 -7.70
CA GLY A 162 15.27 -9.87 -7.51
C GLY A 162 14.90 -9.59 -6.06
N LEU A 163 15.84 -9.74 -5.13
CA LEU A 163 15.69 -9.39 -3.72
C LEU A 163 16.89 -8.57 -3.26
N TYR A 164 16.69 -7.71 -2.26
CA TYR A 164 17.79 -7.03 -1.59
C TYR A 164 17.48 -6.77 -0.12
N VAL A 165 18.53 -6.52 0.66
CA VAL A 165 18.44 -5.96 2.00
C VAL A 165 18.99 -4.53 1.92
N PRO A 166 18.30 -3.51 2.44
CA PRO A 166 18.81 -2.15 2.39
C PRO A 166 20.14 -2.06 3.15
N ASN A 167 21.09 -1.34 2.56
CA ASN A 167 22.37 -1.07 3.20
C ASN A 167 22.15 -0.37 4.55
N LYS A 168 22.94 -0.71 5.58
CA LYS A 168 22.84 -0.13 6.93
C LYS A 168 22.93 1.40 6.99
N HIS A 169 23.49 2.04 5.96
CA HIS A 169 23.60 3.50 5.85
C HIS A 169 22.43 4.14 5.11
N SER A 170 21.53 3.32 4.54
CA SER A 170 20.33 3.81 3.89
C SER A 170 19.38 4.39 4.92
N THR A 171 19.02 5.65 4.72
CA THR A 171 17.93 6.29 5.45
C THR A 171 16.70 6.32 4.55
N ASN A 172 15.52 6.43 5.14
CA ASN A 172 14.25 6.63 4.41
C ASN A 172 13.89 5.45 3.51
N VAL A 173 13.89 4.24 4.09
CA VAL A 173 13.35 3.02 3.47
C VAL A 173 11.93 2.83 4.00
N TYR A 174 10.96 3.20 3.19
CA TYR A 174 9.53 3.12 3.52
C TYR A 174 8.84 2.04 2.70
N GLY A 175 7.62 1.65 3.07
CA GLY A 175 6.90 0.61 2.33
C GLY A 175 5.70 0.01 3.05
N ALA A 176 5.01 0.77 3.92
CA ALA A 176 3.85 0.28 4.67
C ALA A 176 2.71 -0.25 3.77
N HIS A 177 2.63 0.23 2.53
CA HIS A 177 1.55 -0.09 1.59
C HIS A 177 1.46 -1.56 1.16
N ALA A 178 2.55 -2.35 1.27
CA ALA A 178 2.54 -3.75 0.84
C ALA A 178 3.60 -4.61 1.53
N ASN A 179 3.19 -5.32 2.59
CA ASN A 179 4.09 -6.13 3.41
C ASN A 179 3.59 -7.56 3.59
N TYR A 180 4.49 -8.52 3.40
CA TYR A 180 4.30 -9.89 3.80
C TYR A 180 4.90 -10.13 5.20
N TYR A 181 4.19 -10.93 6.00
CA TYR A 181 4.63 -11.39 7.30
C TYR A 181 4.42 -12.90 7.41
N SER A 182 5.45 -13.60 7.88
CA SER A 182 5.24 -14.87 8.58
C SER A 182 4.59 -14.59 9.95
N LEU A 183 4.09 -15.63 10.63
CA LEU A 183 3.64 -15.54 12.02
C LEU A 183 4.71 -14.92 12.94
N GLU A 184 5.96 -15.37 12.83
CA GLU A 184 7.05 -14.87 13.67
C GLU A 184 7.42 -13.42 13.32
N GLY A 185 7.40 -13.08 12.03
CA GLY A 185 7.57 -11.70 11.58
C GLY A 185 6.48 -10.79 12.13
N ALA A 186 5.22 -11.25 12.11
CA ALA A 186 4.09 -10.50 12.65
C ALA A 186 4.21 -10.29 14.17
N LYS A 187 4.56 -11.34 14.92
CA LYS A 187 4.84 -11.24 16.37
C LYS A 187 5.92 -10.21 16.65
N LYS A 188 7.02 -10.23 15.89
CA LYS A 188 8.14 -9.32 16.10
C LYS A 188 7.78 -7.87 15.80
N MET A 189 7.15 -7.61 14.65
CA MET A 189 6.71 -6.27 14.29
C MET A 189 5.69 -5.72 15.31
N PHE A 190 4.73 -6.56 15.72
CA PHE A 190 3.74 -6.19 16.74
C PHE A 190 4.41 -5.86 18.08
N GLU A 191 5.39 -6.65 18.51
CA GLU A 191 6.16 -6.38 19.74
C GLU A 191 6.88 -5.03 19.68
N ILE A 192 7.59 -4.75 18.57
CA ILE A 192 8.33 -3.50 18.37
C ILE A 192 7.36 -2.32 18.43
N LYS A 193 6.29 -2.35 17.64
CA LYS A 193 5.36 -1.23 17.48
C LYS A 193 4.45 -1.00 18.68
N THR A 194 4.15 -2.03 19.47
CA THR A 194 3.45 -1.86 20.74
C THR A 194 4.35 -1.38 21.88
N ARG A 195 5.67 -1.52 21.76
CA ARG A 195 6.63 -1.02 22.75
C ARG A 195 7.12 0.39 22.43
N PHE A 196 7.29 0.69 21.15
CA PHE A 196 7.78 1.96 20.62
C PHE A 196 6.89 2.42 19.45
N PRO A 197 5.67 2.92 19.75
CA PRO A 197 4.79 3.46 18.72
C PRO A 197 5.47 4.56 17.89
N SER A 198 5.46 4.36 16.58
CA SER A 198 6.06 5.23 15.57
C SER A 198 5.43 4.91 14.21
N PHE A 199 5.82 5.60 13.14
CA PHE A 199 5.42 5.27 11.76
C PHE A 199 5.60 3.77 11.50
N VAL A 200 4.70 3.13 10.73
CA VAL A 200 4.72 1.66 10.55
C VAL A 200 6.07 1.16 10.03
N ASP A 201 6.72 1.93 9.16
CA ASP A 201 7.94 1.55 8.43
C ASP A 201 9.25 2.08 9.03
N SER A 202 9.21 2.91 10.08
CA SER A 202 10.42 3.43 10.74
C SER A 202 11.36 2.36 11.31
N ASP A 203 10.84 1.15 11.54
CA ASP A 203 11.57 0.03 12.18
C ASP A 203 11.87 -1.12 11.21
N TYR A 204 11.73 -0.93 9.89
CA TYR A 204 12.02 -2.00 8.92
C TYR A 204 13.48 -2.45 8.95
N HIS A 205 14.43 -1.55 9.21
CA HIS A 205 15.83 -1.94 9.42
C HIS A 205 15.99 -2.93 10.59
N SER A 206 15.22 -2.77 11.67
CA SER A 206 15.22 -3.71 12.80
C SER A 206 14.71 -5.09 12.40
N MET A 207 13.75 -5.17 11.46
CA MET A 207 13.29 -6.45 10.93
C MET A 207 14.38 -7.15 10.12
N PHE A 208 15.08 -6.42 9.25
CA PHE A 208 16.19 -6.97 8.45
C PHE A 208 17.36 -7.47 9.31
N GLN A 209 17.65 -6.76 10.41
CA GLN A 209 18.67 -7.18 11.37
C GLN A 209 18.24 -8.41 12.17
N TRP A 210 16.97 -8.50 12.56
CA TRP A 210 16.47 -9.61 13.37
C TRP A 210 16.28 -10.90 12.56
N PHE A 211 15.83 -10.77 11.31
CA PHE A 211 15.55 -11.87 10.40
C PHE A 211 16.57 -11.89 9.27
N THR A 212 17.84 -12.08 9.63
CA THR A 212 18.92 -12.23 8.65
C THR A 212 18.64 -13.42 7.73
N ASP A 213 18.86 -13.25 6.43
CA ASP A 213 18.63 -14.24 5.36
C ASP A 213 17.18 -14.69 5.13
N THR A 214 16.22 -14.14 5.89
CA THR A 214 14.79 -14.45 5.73
C THR A 214 13.91 -13.21 5.62
N SER A 215 14.52 -12.02 5.51
CA SER A 215 13.78 -10.79 5.27
C SER A 215 14.42 -9.91 4.21
N PHE A 216 13.60 -9.44 3.27
CA PHE A 216 14.06 -8.80 2.04
C PHE A 216 13.06 -7.76 1.52
N ILE A 217 13.53 -6.95 0.57
CA ILE A 217 12.71 -6.10 -0.28
C ILE A 217 12.74 -6.70 -1.69
N CYS A 218 11.58 -6.75 -2.34
CA CYS A 218 11.49 -7.23 -3.72
C CYS A 218 11.98 -6.18 -4.74
N TYR A 219 12.70 -6.64 -5.76
CA TYR A 219 13.05 -5.85 -6.94
C TYR A 219 12.80 -6.65 -8.24
N PRO A 220 12.09 -6.10 -9.26
CA PRO A 220 11.42 -4.80 -9.23
C PRO A 220 10.34 -4.75 -8.14
N ASN A 221 9.87 -3.56 -7.78
CA ASN A 221 8.73 -3.43 -6.87
C ASN A 221 7.52 -4.18 -7.49
N LEU A 222 6.97 -5.16 -6.78
CA LEU A 222 5.74 -5.85 -7.22
C LEU A 222 4.53 -4.94 -7.06
N VAL A 223 4.63 -4.01 -6.11
CA VAL A 223 3.60 -3.07 -5.73
C VAL A 223 4.20 -1.67 -5.60
N VAL A 224 3.56 -0.66 -6.16
CA VAL A 224 3.83 0.76 -5.87
C VAL A 224 2.58 1.40 -5.31
N SER A 225 2.66 2.64 -4.84
CA SER A 225 1.48 3.39 -4.38
C SER A 225 1.23 4.62 -5.26
N ASP A 226 -0.02 5.07 -5.32
CA ASP A 226 -0.37 6.34 -5.96
C ASP A 226 0.12 7.52 -5.11
N ILE A 227 1.35 7.98 -5.36
CA ILE A 227 1.97 9.09 -4.63
C ILE A 227 1.34 10.47 -4.90
N SER A 228 0.44 10.59 -5.88
CA SER A 228 -0.29 11.83 -6.14
C SER A 228 -1.31 12.15 -5.05
N THR A 229 -1.75 11.11 -4.31
CA THR A 229 -2.69 11.26 -3.19
C THR A 229 -2.13 10.60 -1.95
N SER A 230 -2.09 11.33 -0.85
CA SER A 230 -1.79 10.75 0.46
C SER A 230 -2.75 11.29 1.49
N ASN A 231 -3.26 10.39 2.33
CA ASN A 231 -3.93 10.76 3.57
C ASN A 231 -2.91 11.13 4.68
N LEU A 232 -1.62 11.01 4.40
CA LEU A 232 -0.49 11.41 5.24
C LEU A 232 0.13 12.71 4.70
N SER A 233 1.08 13.27 5.44
CA SER A 233 1.74 14.56 5.17
C SER A 233 2.67 14.58 3.93
N HIS A 234 2.67 13.52 3.11
CA HIS A 234 3.59 13.34 1.99
C HIS A 234 2.82 13.23 0.67
N THR A 235 2.45 14.37 0.08
CA THR A 235 1.93 14.41 -1.29
C THR A 235 3.02 14.77 -2.28
N TYR A 236 3.02 14.12 -3.44
CA TYR A 236 3.96 14.37 -4.53
C TYR A 236 3.18 14.90 -5.74
N PRO A 237 2.96 16.23 -5.84
CA PRO A 237 2.15 16.79 -6.91
C PRO A 237 2.72 16.45 -8.29
N PHE A 238 1.82 16.26 -9.27
CA PHE A 238 2.19 16.01 -10.65
C PHE A 238 3.18 17.05 -11.19
N PHE A 239 4.22 16.59 -11.87
CA PHE A 239 5.27 17.39 -12.49
C PHE A 239 6.09 18.23 -11.51
N SER A 240 6.01 17.94 -10.21
CA SER A 240 6.83 18.62 -9.22
C SER A 240 8.25 18.06 -9.17
N VAL A 241 9.17 18.85 -8.62
CA VAL A 241 10.52 18.37 -8.28
C VAL A 241 10.44 17.22 -7.28
N TYR A 242 9.43 17.20 -6.40
CA TYR A 242 9.24 16.11 -5.43
C TYR A 242 8.89 14.79 -6.12
N GLU A 243 7.93 14.79 -7.07
CA GLU A 243 7.58 13.61 -7.86
C GLU A 243 8.80 13.10 -8.63
N THR A 244 9.51 14.01 -9.30
CA THR A 244 10.72 13.66 -10.08
C THR A 244 11.79 13.05 -9.18
N ASN A 245 12.04 13.66 -8.02
CA ASN A 245 13.01 13.17 -7.04
C ASN A 245 12.61 11.81 -6.45
N TYR A 246 11.32 11.57 -6.21
CA TYR A 246 10.83 10.26 -5.77
C TYR A 246 11.18 9.17 -6.78
N TYR A 247 10.78 9.33 -8.05
CA TYR A 247 11.03 8.30 -9.06
C TYR A 247 12.52 8.10 -9.34
N ASN A 248 13.30 9.18 -9.37
CA ASN A 248 14.75 9.10 -9.60
C ASN A 248 15.51 8.44 -8.44
N LYS A 249 15.04 8.62 -7.19
CA LYS A 249 15.72 8.06 -6.02
C LYS A 249 15.31 6.62 -5.74
N CYS A 250 14.01 6.34 -5.83
CA CYS A 250 13.42 5.07 -5.43
C CYS A 250 13.52 3.96 -6.50
N PHE A 251 13.90 4.29 -7.73
CA PHE A 251 13.91 3.34 -8.84
C PHE A 251 15.11 3.55 -9.77
N ILE A 252 15.44 2.51 -10.54
CA ILE A 252 16.27 2.62 -11.73
C ILE A 252 15.32 2.67 -12.93
N ASN A 253 15.23 3.84 -13.58
CA ASN A 253 14.43 4.05 -14.78
C ASN A 253 12.97 3.56 -14.65
N PHE A 254 12.21 4.13 -13.71
CA PHE A 254 10.81 3.74 -13.48
C PHE A 254 9.97 3.80 -14.77
N ASP A 255 9.41 2.66 -15.18
CA ASP A 255 8.51 2.58 -16.33
C ASP A 255 7.05 2.38 -15.85
N PHE A 256 6.22 3.39 -16.06
CA PHE A 256 4.79 3.33 -15.76
C PHE A 256 4.08 2.21 -16.54
N ASN A 257 4.60 1.81 -17.71
CA ASN A 257 4.01 0.74 -18.50
C ASN A 257 4.19 -0.65 -17.87
N GLU A 258 5.02 -0.81 -16.83
CA GLU A 258 5.15 -2.06 -16.10
C GLU A 258 4.03 -2.25 -15.06
N TYR A 259 3.27 -1.20 -14.76
CA TYR A 259 2.27 -1.18 -13.69
C TYR A 259 0.87 -0.89 -14.24
N ASN A 260 -0.16 -1.39 -13.55
CA ASN A 260 -1.55 -1.07 -13.88
C ASN A 260 -1.97 0.28 -13.25
N PHE A 261 -1.26 1.34 -13.63
CA PHE A 261 -1.40 2.67 -13.04
C PHE A 261 -2.75 3.31 -13.34
N ILE A 262 -3.31 4.01 -12.35
CA ILE A 262 -4.45 4.92 -12.46
C ILE A 262 -4.30 6.01 -11.41
N TYR A 263 -4.75 7.22 -11.70
CA TYR A 263 -4.68 8.34 -10.76
C TYR A 263 -6.05 8.60 -10.14
N LEU A 264 -6.23 8.21 -8.88
CA LEU A 264 -7.50 8.37 -8.19
C LEU A 264 -7.78 9.84 -7.86
N ASP A 265 -6.75 10.68 -7.73
CA ASP A 265 -6.92 12.13 -7.54
C ASP A 265 -7.69 12.78 -8.69
N ILE A 266 -7.27 12.47 -9.93
CA ILE A 266 -7.85 13.04 -11.15
C ILE A 266 -9.33 12.63 -11.25
N ILE A 267 -9.64 11.38 -10.94
CA ILE A 267 -11.02 10.87 -10.91
C ILE A 267 -11.81 11.55 -9.80
N GLY A 268 -11.28 11.57 -8.58
CA GLY A 268 -11.98 12.10 -7.39
C GLY A 268 -12.25 13.60 -7.46
N GLN A 269 -11.32 14.39 -8.00
CA GLN A 269 -11.47 15.84 -8.12
C GLN A 269 -12.43 16.25 -9.24
N GLN A 270 -12.39 15.57 -10.38
CA GLN A 270 -13.07 16.04 -11.59
C GLN A 270 -14.38 15.29 -11.90
N ASN A 271 -14.70 14.18 -11.22
CA ASN A 271 -15.93 13.43 -11.50
C ASN A 271 -17.22 14.24 -11.30
N LYS A 272 -17.22 15.27 -10.46
CA LYS A 272 -18.37 16.18 -10.27
C LYS A 272 -18.55 17.18 -11.41
N ASN A 273 -17.47 17.46 -12.15
CA ASN A 273 -17.44 18.45 -13.23
C ASN A 273 -17.54 17.81 -14.61
N VAL A 274 -17.23 16.52 -14.72
CA VAL A 274 -17.17 15.79 -15.99
C VAL A 274 -18.09 14.58 -15.92
N ASN A 275 -19.23 14.70 -16.60
CA ASN A 275 -20.20 13.62 -16.73
C ASN A 275 -19.67 12.50 -17.64
N ILE A 276 -19.93 11.25 -17.26
CA ILE A 276 -19.71 10.09 -18.12
C ILE A 276 -20.86 10.04 -19.13
N LEU A 277 -20.54 10.04 -20.42
CA LEU A 277 -21.51 9.87 -21.50
C LEU A 277 -21.69 8.40 -21.86
N ASP A 278 -22.81 8.03 -22.46
CA ASP A 278 -23.05 6.65 -22.90
C ASP A 278 -22.07 6.18 -23.99
N SER A 279 -21.55 7.13 -24.78
CA SER A 279 -20.52 6.88 -25.80
C SER A 279 -19.10 6.81 -25.23
N ASP A 280 -18.90 7.05 -23.93
CA ASP A 280 -17.56 7.07 -23.36
C ASP A 280 -16.95 5.66 -23.26
N THR A 281 -15.71 5.56 -23.74
CA THR A 281 -14.78 4.51 -23.36
C THR A 281 -13.99 4.95 -22.11
N PHE A 282 -13.22 4.04 -21.52
CA PHE A 282 -12.30 4.40 -20.44
C PHE A 282 -11.35 5.52 -20.88
N GLU A 283 -10.73 5.36 -22.06
CA GLU A 283 -9.77 6.32 -22.59
C GLU A 283 -10.42 7.69 -22.83
N THR A 284 -11.59 7.75 -23.49
CA THR A 284 -12.23 9.04 -23.79
C THR A 284 -12.65 9.77 -22.51
N TYR A 285 -13.15 9.05 -21.50
CA TYR A 285 -13.49 9.66 -20.22
C TYR A 285 -12.26 10.14 -19.45
N MET A 286 -11.22 9.30 -19.35
CA MET A 286 -9.97 9.70 -18.69
C MET A 286 -9.34 10.91 -19.37
N MET A 287 -9.35 10.99 -20.70
CA MET A 287 -8.83 12.16 -21.42
C MET A 287 -9.61 13.44 -21.12
N LYS A 288 -10.94 13.37 -20.91
CA LYS A 288 -11.73 14.53 -20.45
C LYS A 288 -11.30 14.98 -19.06
N LEU A 289 -11.13 14.05 -18.12
CA LEU A 289 -10.68 14.37 -16.77
C LEU A 289 -9.29 15.00 -16.77
N ILE A 290 -8.33 14.40 -17.49
CA ILE A 290 -6.95 14.90 -17.59
C ILE A 290 -6.93 16.31 -18.21
N TYR A 291 -7.73 16.55 -19.26
CA TYR A 291 -7.86 17.88 -19.85
C TYR A 291 -8.36 18.92 -18.82
N CYS A 292 -9.42 18.58 -18.07
CA CYS A 292 -9.97 19.44 -17.02
C CYS A 292 -9.00 19.66 -15.84
N THR A 293 -8.09 18.72 -15.57
CA THR A 293 -7.08 18.88 -14.51
C THR A 293 -5.93 19.79 -14.93
N PHE A 294 -5.41 19.65 -16.16
CA PHE A 294 -4.13 20.29 -16.53
C PHE A 294 -4.24 21.45 -17.51
N TYR A 295 -5.29 21.51 -18.34
CA TYR A 295 -5.44 22.50 -19.42
C TYR A 295 -4.16 22.68 -20.28
N ASN A 296 -3.44 21.58 -20.53
CA ASN A 296 -2.14 21.61 -21.21
C ASN A 296 -1.87 20.29 -21.95
N LYS A 297 -1.77 20.37 -23.28
CA LYS A 297 -1.65 19.19 -24.16
C LYS A 297 -0.40 18.35 -23.92
N THR A 298 0.72 18.96 -23.57
CA THR A 298 1.96 18.24 -23.26
C THR A 298 1.81 17.45 -21.97
N LYS A 299 1.27 18.07 -20.91
CA LYS A 299 0.98 17.39 -19.64
C LYS A 299 -0.06 16.28 -19.82
N GLU A 300 -1.10 16.54 -20.61
CA GLU A 300 -2.12 15.54 -20.94
C GLU A 300 -1.49 14.28 -21.54
N LEU A 301 -0.61 14.44 -22.54
CA LEU A 301 0.05 13.31 -23.20
C LEU A 301 0.96 12.54 -22.23
N VAL A 302 1.68 13.23 -21.35
CA VAL A 302 2.51 12.56 -20.34
C VAL A 302 1.65 11.73 -19.39
N ILE A 303 0.57 12.29 -18.83
CA ILE A 303 -0.32 11.54 -17.93
C ILE A 303 -1.03 10.39 -18.64
N LYS A 304 -1.47 10.61 -19.89
CA LYS A 304 -2.05 9.56 -20.73
C LYS A 304 -1.13 8.36 -20.83
N ASN A 305 0.16 8.59 -21.08
CA ASN A 305 1.16 7.53 -21.22
C ASN A 305 1.54 6.83 -19.91
N ARG A 306 1.14 7.39 -18.76
CA ARG A 306 1.34 6.76 -17.45
C ARG A 306 0.20 5.83 -17.05
N ILE A 307 -1.02 6.09 -17.54
CA ILE A 307 -2.24 5.34 -17.16
C ILE A 307 -2.38 4.06 -17.97
N ALA A 308 -2.77 2.97 -17.31
CA ALA A 308 -3.01 1.68 -17.95
C ALA A 308 -4.36 1.63 -18.70
N MET A 309 -4.43 2.26 -19.88
CA MET A 309 -5.65 2.42 -20.68
C MET A 309 -6.36 1.10 -21.05
N ASN A 310 -5.61 0.01 -21.20
CA ASN A 310 -6.15 -1.30 -21.61
C ASN A 310 -6.54 -2.22 -20.44
N PHE A 311 -6.30 -1.79 -19.20
CA PHE A 311 -6.58 -2.62 -18.02
C PHE A 311 -7.94 -2.31 -17.39
N TYR A 312 -8.33 -1.03 -17.39
CA TYR A 312 -9.60 -0.56 -16.84
C TYR A 312 -10.63 -0.30 -17.93
N THR A 313 -11.91 -0.40 -17.56
CA THR A 313 -13.05 -0.15 -18.43
C THR A 313 -13.85 1.04 -17.91
N ILE A 314 -14.72 1.61 -18.74
CA ILE A 314 -15.62 2.67 -18.29
C ILE A 314 -16.57 2.19 -17.18
N ASN A 315 -16.94 0.90 -17.19
CA ASN A 315 -17.76 0.30 -16.14
C ASN A 315 -17.00 0.21 -14.81
N ASP A 316 -15.69 -0.03 -14.85
CA ASP A 316 -14.86 0.02 -13.65
C ASP A 316 -14.90 1.43 -13.04
N ILE A 317 -14.78 2.49 -13.86
CA ILE A 317 -14.89 3.89 -13.39
C ILE A 317 -16.28 4.21 -12.82
N LYS A 318 -17.35 3.81 -13.51
CA LYS A 318 -18.72 3.99 -13.03
C LYS A 318 -18.91 3.35 -11.65
N TRP A 319 -18.32 2.16 -11.46
CA TRP A 319 -18.38 1.44 -10.18
C TRP A 319 -17.50 2.11 -9.10
N MET A 320 -16.30 2.57 -9.46
CA MET A 320 -15.42 3.32 -8.56
C MET A 320 -16.11 4.54 -7.96
N ILE A 321 -16.85 5.29 -8.77
CA ILE A 321 -17.50 6.55 -8.36
C ILE A 321 -18.81 6.30 -7.61
N ASN A 322 -19.66 5.37 -8.07
CA ASN A 322 -21.06 5.32 -7.65
C ASN A 322 -21.42 4.19 -6.66
N CYS A 323 -20.61 3.15 -6.54
CA CYS A 323 -20.99 2.00 -5.72
C CYS A 323 -20.54 2.15 -4.27
N THR A 324 -21.32 1.58 -3.35
CA THR A 324 -20.86 1.34 -1.98
C THR A 324 -21.00 -0.16 -1.78
N ILE A 325 -19.86 -0.88 -1.70
CA ILE A 325 -19.82 -2.27 -1.23
C ILE A 325 -20.15 -2.31 0.23
#